data_AF-A0A1Y3BQN9-F1
#
_entry.id   AF-A0A1Y3BQN9-F1
#
_cell.length_a   1.000
_cell.length_b   1.000
_cell.length_c   1.000
_cell.angle_alpha   90.00
_cell.angle_beta   90.00
_cell.angle_gamma   90.00
#
_symmetry.space_group_name_H-M   'P 1'
#
loop_
_entity.id
_entity.type
_entity.pdbx_description
1 polymer ?
#
loop_
_entity_poly.entity_id
_entity_poly.type
_entity_poly.pdbx_seq_one_letter_code
_entity_poly.pdbx_strand_id
1 'polypeptide(L)'
;WNFLLNFCYISFHTVDGGTRAVIFDRFTGIKKNVVGEGTHFLIPWVQRAIIYDIRSRPKSVPVITGSKDLQTVNITLRILFRPIPSELPKLYSSLGEDYDQRVLPSITNEVLKAVVAQFDAGELITQREIVSNRVSEDLTERAAHFGIVLDDISLTHLSFGREFTAAVEMKQVAQQDAERARFIVEKAEHMKK
;
A
#
# COMPACT_ATOMS: atom_id res chain seq x y z
N TRP A 1 48.78 -0.51 18.65
CA TRP A 1 48.63 0.61 17.70
C TRP A 1 47.59 0.34 16.61
N ASN A 2 47.60 -0.78 15.88
CA ASN A 2 46.54 -1.12 14.92
C ASN A 2 45.13 -1.27 15.52
N PHE A 3 45.02 -1.73 16.77
CA PHE A 3 43.72 -1.89 17.45
C PHE A 3 43.00 -0.55 17.69
N LEU A 4 43.73 0.51 18.07
CA LEU A 4 43.17 1.84 18.34
C LEU A 4 42.79 2.59 17.06
N LEU A 5 43.56 2.42 15.97
CA LEU A 5 43.22 2.96 14.66
C LEU A 5 41.97 2.28 14.07
N ASN A 6 41.86 0.96 14.22
CA ASN A 6 40.67 0.21 13.82
C ASN A 6 39.45 0.59 14.70
N PHE A 7 39.67 0.83 16.00
CA PHE A 7 38.64 1.34 16.92
C PHE A 7 38.12 2.71 16.50
N CYS A 8 39.00 3.65 16.15
CA CYS A 8 38.62 5.01 15.76
C CYS A 8 37.90 5.04 14.40
N TYR A 9 38.31 4.19 13.44
CA TYR A 9 37.72 4.14 12.10
C TYR A 9 36.28 3.60 12.09
N ILE A 10 35.95 2.70 13.01
CA ILE A 10 34.60 2.09 13.12
C ILE A 10 33.65 2.94 13.99
N SER A 11 34.17 3.94 14.72
CA SER A 11 33.37 4.70 15.70
C SER A 11 32.52 5.82 15.09
N PHE A 12 32.88 6.33 13.92
CA PHE A 12 32.12 7.39 13.26
C PHE A 12 31.17 6.81 12.23
N HIS A 13 29.87 6.99 12.47
CA HIS A 13 28.84 6.60 11.53
C HIS A 13 28.07 7.82 11.08
N THR A 14 28.09 8.08 9.78
CA THR A 14 27.32 9.17 9.17
C THR A 14 25.93 8.64 8.82
N VAL A 15 24.91 9.41 9.19
CA VAL A 15 23.53 9.17 8.77
C VAL A 15 23.22 10.15 7.66
N ASP A 16 22.91 9.62 6.47
CA ASP A 16 22.63 10.43 5.29
C ASP A 16 21.28 11.15 5.39
N GLY A 17 21.17 12.29 4.69
CA GLY A 17 19.95 13.08 4.64
C GLY A 17 18.75 12.26 4.14
N GLY A 18 17.62 12.35 4.84
CA GLY A 18 16.42 11.56 4.53
C GLY A 18 16.46 10.12 5.06
N THR A 19 17.44 9.77 5.89
CA THR A 19 17.43 8.55 6.71
C THR A 19 17.44 8.90 8.20
N ARG A 20 17.08 7.94 9.02
CA ARG A 20 17.12 8.02 10.49
C ARG A 20 17.67 6.72 11.05
N ALA A 21 18.47 6.81 12.10
CA ALA A 21 19.07 5.64 12.72
C ALA A 21 18.46 5.34 14.10
N VAL A 22 18.14 4.06 14.33
CA VAL A 22 17.80 3.52 15.64
C VAL A 22 19.07 2.88 16.21
N ILE A 23 19.48 3.29 17.41
CA ILE A 23 20.64 2.70 18.07
C ILE A 23 20.20 1.49 18.89
N PHE A 24 20.76 0.33 18.57
CA PHE A 24 20.74 -0.85 19.42
C PHE A 24 22.00 -0.88 20.28
N ASP A 25 21.83 -0.96 21.59
CA ASP A 25 22.90 -1.13 22.56
C ASP A 25 22.87 -2.56 23.12
N ARG A 26 24.00 -3.26 23.14
CA ARG A 26 24.06 -4.65 23.60
C ARG A 26 23.64 -4.81 25.07
N PHE A 27 23.80 -3.79 25.91
CA PHE A 27 23.52 -3.88 27.34
C PHE A 27 22.12 -3.38 27.69
N THR A 28 21.67 -2.28 27.08
CA THR A 28 20.37 -1.64 27.39
C THR A 28 19.28 -1.94 26.37
N GLY A 29 19.61 -2.61 25.26
CA GLY A 29 18.69 -2.86 24.15
C GLY A 29 18.48 -1.64 23.26
N ILE A 30 17.27 -1.53 22.69
CA ILE A 30 16.91 -0.48 21.73
C ILE A 30 16.76 0.87 22.45
N LYS A 31 17.53 1.88 22.03
CA LYS A 31 17.39 3.24 22.54
C LYS A 31 16.13 3.91 21.98
N LYS A 32 15.41 4.64 22.85
CA LYS A 32 14.19 5.37 22.49
C LYS A 32 14.45 6.59 21.60
N ASN A 33 15.65 7.15 21.66
CA ASN A 33 16.00 8.33 20.89
C ASN A 33 16.43 7.91 19.48
N VAL A 34 15.77 8.52 18.49
CA VAL A 34 16.10 8.33 17.08
C VAL A 34 17.13 9.35 16.67
N VAL A 35 18.16 8.87 15.99
CA VAL A 35 19.29 9.67 15.56
C VAL A 35 19.00 10.26 14.18
N GLY A 36 19.19 11.57 14.10
CA GLY A 36 19.02 12.38 12.90
C GLY A 36 20.15 12.20 11.89
N GLU A 37 20.10 13.02 10.84
CA GLU A 37 21.19 13.16 9.87
C GLU A 37 22.44 13.75 10.53
N GLY A 38 23.62 13.38 10.03
CA GLY A 38 24.92 13.84 10.52
C GLY A 38 25.81 12.71 11.05
N THR A 39 27.03 13.09 11.44
CA THR A 39 28.03 12.15 11.95
C THR A 39 27.86 11.92 13.44
N HIS A 40 27.62 10.68 13.82
CA HIS A 40 27.41 10.28 15.20
C HIS A 40 28.52 9.34 15.66
N PHE A 41 28.91 9.49 16.93
CA PHE A 41 29.88 8.61 17.57
C PHE A 41 29.16 7.39 18.15
N LEU A 42 29.54 6.21 17.68
CA LEU A 42 29.06 4.92 18.15
C LEU A 42 30.22 4.14 18.75
N ILE A 43 29.97 3.45 19.87
CA ILE A 43 30.99 2.59 20.48
C ILE A 43 31.05 1.29 19.68
N PRO A 44 32.17 0.98 19.00
CA PRO A 44 32.32 -0.27 18.25
C PRO A 44 32.08 -1.46 19.18
N TRP A 45 31.47 -2.53 18.66
CA TRP A 45 31.11 -3.78 19.39
C TRP A 45 29.94 -3.70 20.38
N VAL A 46 29.67 -2.54 20.97
CA VAL A 46 28.59 -2.35 21.94
C VAL A 46 27.32 -1.81 21.28
N GLN A 47 27.48 -0.84 20.37
CA GLN A 47 26.38 -0.14 19.73
C GLN A 47 26.33 -0.46 18.24
N ARG A 48 25.11 -0.66 17.72
CA ARG A 48 24.82 -0.84 16.30
C ARG A 48 23.74 0.13 15.88
N ALA A 49 23.99 0.90 14.82
CA ALA A 49 22.98 1.73 14.19
C ALA A 49 22.21 0.91 13.16
N ILE A 50 20.88 0.92 13.24
CA ILE A 50 19.97 0.37 12.23
C ILE A 50 19.37 1.56 11.48
N ILE A 51 19.61 1.62 10.18
CA ILE A 51 19.25 2.78 9.35
C ILE A 51 17.90 2.50 8.70
N TYR A 52 16.99 3.44 8.85
CA TYR A 52 15.69 3.45 8.20
C TYR A 52 15.60 4.61 7.21
N ASP A 53 15.10 4.30 6.01
CA ASP A 53 14.67 5.32 5.07
C ASP A 53 13.30 5.89 5.53
N ILE A 54 13.25 7.20 5.73
CA ILE A 54 12.03 7.92 6.13
C ILE A 54 11.31 8.56 4.94
N ARG A 55 11.84 8.38 3.72
CA ARG A 55 11.21 8.87 2.50
C ARG A 55 10.05 7.98 2.09
N SER A 56 9.08 8.59 1.42
CA SER A 56 7.94 7.89 0.84
C SER A 56 8.41 6.94 -0.26
N ARG A 57 8.08 5.66 -0.13
CA ARG A 57 8.42 4.63 -1.12
C ARG A 57 7.14 3.99 -1.65
N PRO A 58 7.06 3.73 -2.96
CA PRO A 58 5.90 3.05 -3.53
C PRO A 58 5.99 1.54 -3.28
N LYS A 59 4.83 0.92 -3.04
CA LYS A 59 4.66 -0.53 -2.99
C LYS A 59 3.36 -0.94 -3.66
N SER A 60 3.44 -1.95 -4.50
CA SER A 60 2.27 -2.52 -5.17
C SER A 60 1.93 -3.86 -4.52
N VAL A 61 0.69 -4.01 -4.08
CA VAL A 61 0.17 -5.23 -3.45
C VAL A 61 -0.98 -5.77 -4.29
N PRO A 62 -0.80 -6.89 -5.01
CA PRO A 62 -1.88 -7.57 -5.69
C PRO A 62 -2.73 -8.37 -4.69
N VAL A 63 -4.04 -8.28 -4.82
CA VAL A 63 -5.03 -8.93 -3.96
C VAL A 63 -6.11 -9.55 -4.82
N ILE A 64 -6.42 -10.82 -4.54
CA ILE A 64 -7.54 -11.54 -5.15
C ILE A 64 -8.62 -11.70 -4.09
N THR A 65 -9.82 -11.21 -4.37
CA THR A 65 -10.96 -11.23 -3.44
C THR A 65 -12.29 -11.45 -4.17
N GLY A 66 -13.30 -11.90 -3.44
CA GLY A 66 -14.69 -11.95 -3.92
C GLY A 66 -15.40 -10.61 -3.71
N SER A 67 -16.24 -10.22 -4.67
CA SER A 67 -17.25 -9.17 -4.51
C SER A 67 -18.51 -9.69 -3.80
N LYS A 68 -19.45 -8.79 -3.52
CA LYS A 68 -20.75 -9.11 -2.90
C LYS A 68 -21.58 -10.11 -3.71
N ASP A 69 -21.51 -10.05 -5.03
CA ASP A 69 -22.15 -10.97 -5.98
C ASP A 69 -21.31 -12.22 -6.30
N LEU A 70 -20.36 -12.55 -5.42
CA LEU A 70 -19.48 -13.73 -5.49
C LEU A 70 -18.60 -13.79 -6.76
N GLN A 71 -18.34 -12.65 -7.39
CA GLN A 71 -17.40 -12.58 -8.51
C GLN A 71 -15.98 -12.47 -8.00
N THR A 72 -15.07 -13.19 -8.65
CA THR A 72 -13.64 -13.07 -8.34
C THR A 72 -13.07 -11.81 -9.00
N VAL A 73 -12.49 -10.95 -8.18
CA VAL A 73 -11.87 -9.68 -8.60
C VAL A 73 -10.40 -9.71 -8.21
N ASN A 74 -9.54 -9.39 -9.17
CA ASN A 74 -8.11 -9.20 -8.95
C ASN A 74 -7.80 -7.70 -9.00
N ILE A 75 -7.31 -7.17 -7.87
CA ILE A 75 -7.09 -5.76 -7.62
C ILE A 75 -5.63 -5.56 -7.23
N THR A 76 -4.96 -4.60 -7.86
CA THR A 76 -3.63 -4.17 -7.45
C THR A 76 -3.70 -2.80 -6.81
N LEU A 77 -3.36 -2.74 -5.52
CA LEU A 77 -3.26 -1.48 -4.79
C LEU A 77 -1.82 -0.97 -4.82
N ARG A 78 -1.63 0.28 -5.22
CA ARG A 78 -0.37 1.01 -5.09
C ARG A 78 -0.47 1.90 -3.85
N ILE A 79 0.53 1.80 -2.99
CA ILE A 79 0.60 2.51 -1.72
C ILE A 79 1.94 3.26 -1.69
N LEU A 80 1.91 4.56 -1.45
CA LEU A 80 3.08 5.32 -1.03
C LEU A 80 3.08 5.42 0.49
N PHE A 81 4.14 4.93 1.10
CA PHE A 81 4.23 4.84 2.55
C PHE A 81 5.61 5.27 3.06
N ARG A 82 5.65 5.69 4.32
CA ARG A 82 6.87 6.00 5.07
C ARG A 82 6.67 5.71 6.56
N PRO A 83 7.72 5.31 7.30
CA PRO A 83 7.62 5.13 8.73
C PRO A 83 7.61 6.48 9.47
N ILE A 84 6.96 6.55 10.63
CA ILE A 84 7.00 7.73 11.49
C ILE A 84 8.38 7.79 12.19
N PRO A 85 9.18 8.86 12.00
CA PRO A 85 10.52 8.94 12.57
C PRO A 85 10.57 8.76 14.09
N SER A 86 9.59 9.29 14.83
CA SER A 86 9.54 9.18 16.30
C SER A 86 9.21 7.78 16.82
N GLU A 87 8.64 6.91 15.99
CA GLU A 87 8.19 5.57 16.38
C GLU A 87 9.09 4.44 15.87
N LEU A 88 10.16 4.77 15.14
CA LEU A 88 11.14 3.80 14.62
C LEU A 88 11.66 2.79 15.68
N PRO A 89 11.93 3.18 16.94
CA PRO A 89 12.38 2.21 17.95
C PRO A 89 11.31 1.16 18.28
N LYS A 90 10.04 1.58 18.34
CA LYS A 90 8.90 0.67 18.57
C LYS A 90 8.67 -0.21 17.34
N LEU A 91 8.75 0.37 16.15
CA LEU A 91 8.64 -0.34 14.87
C LEU A 91 9.68 -1.46 14.76
N TYR A 92 10.96 -1.15 15.02
CA TYR A 92 12.04 -2.14 15.01
C TYR A 92 11.83 -3.23 16.07
N SER A 93 11.42 -2.86 17.28
CA SER A 93 11.20 -3.83 18.36
C SER A 93 10.03 -4.79 18.10
N SER A 94 8.98 -4.33 17.42
CA SER A 94 7.75 -5.10 17.21
C SER A 94 7.74 -5.89 15.90
N LEU A 95 8.26 -5.28 14.82
CA LEU A 95 8.12 -5.80 13.45
C LEU A 95 9.46 -6.12 12.80
N GLY A 96 10.54 -5.48 13.26
CA GLY A 96 11.88 -5.62 12.70
C GLY A 96 12.16 -4.68 11.52
N GLU A 97 13.20 -4.99 10.75
CA GLU A 97 13.62 -4.20 9.57
C GLU A 97 12.65 -4.39 8.39
N ASP A 98 12.11 -5.61 8.21
CA ASP A 98 11.18 -5.97 7.13
C ASP A 98 9.71 -5.63 7.41
N TYR A 99 9.45 -4.58 8.20
CA TYR A 99 8.10 -4.21 8.65
C TYR A 99 7.14 -4.02 7.47
N ASP A 100 7.62 -3.45 6.37
CA ASP A 100 6.80 -3.15 5.20
C ASP A 100 6.43 -4.43 4.44
N GLN A 101 7.28 -5.45 4.41
CA GLN A 101 7.01 -6.74 3.76
C GLN A 101 6.00 -7.58 4.53
N ARG A 102 5.97 -7.44 5.86
CA ARG A 102 5.08 -8.22 6.73
C ARG A 102 3.73 -7.54 6.92
N VAL A 103 3.73 -6.26 7.27
CA VAL A 103 2.50 -5.56 7.68
C VAL A 103 1.66 -5.14 6.49
N LEU A 104 2.25 -4.44 5.51
CA LEU A 104 1.47 -3.82 4.43
C LEU A 104 0.64 -4.84 3.64
N PRO A 105 1.18 -5.99 3.19
CA PRO A 105 0.35 -6.97 2.49
C PRO A 105 -0.75 -7.55 3.39
N SER A 106 -0.49 -7.72 4.69
CA SER A 106 -1.48 -8.29 5.61
C SER A 106 -2.66 -7.36 5.82
N ILE A 107 -2.40 -6.09 6.18
CA ILE A 107 -3.47 -5.11 6.42
C ILE A 107 -4.22 -4.77 5.13
N THR A 108 -3.49 -4.70 4.01
CA THR A 108 -4.06 -4.39 2.69
C THR A 108 -5.01 -5.49 2.24
N ASN A 109 -4.62 -6.76 2.38
CA ASN A 109 -5.48 -7.89 2.05
C ASN A 109 -6.77 -7.91 2.89
N GLU A 110 -6.67 -7.61 4.19
CA GLU A 110 -7.82 -7.62 5.07
C GLU A 110 -8.80 -6.50 4.76
N VAL A 111 -8.30 -5.26 4.61
CA VAL A 111 -9.12 -4.09 4.28
C VAL A 111 -9.77 -4.24 2.90
N LEU A 112 -9.01 -4.65 1.87
CA LEU A 112 -9.57 -4.87 0.54
C LEU A 112 -10.66 -5.93 0.55
N LYS A 113 -10.46 -7.05 1.26
CA LYS A 113 -11.50 -8.08 1.38
C LYS A 113 -12.76 -7.55 2.05
N ALA A 114 -12.60 -6.76 3.12
CA ALA A 114 -13.72 -6.20 3.87
C ALA A 114 -14.51 -5.16 3.05
N VAL A 115 -13.84 -4.28 2.32
CA VAL A 115 -14.49 -3.26 1.50
C VAL A 115 -15.10 -3.87 0.25
N VAL A 116 -14.37 -4.70 -0.50
CA VAL A 116 -14.84 -5.26 -1.78
C VAL A 116 -16.04 -6.18 -1.60
N ALA A 117 -16.13 -6.89 -0.46
CA ALA A 117 -17.29 -7.73 -0.15
C ALA A 117 -18.61 -6.93 0.03
N GLN A 118 -18.56 -5.60 0.15
CA GLN A 118 -19.74 -4.75 0.31
C GLN A 118 -20.28 -4.23 -1.03
N PHE A 119 -19.51 -4.33 -2.11
CA PHE A 119 -19.85 -3.81 -3.44
C PHE A 119 -20.02 -4.94 -4.45
N ASP A 120 -20.94 -4.75 -5.40
CA ASP A 120 -21.08 -5.64 -6.54
C ASP A 120 -19.98 -5.38 -7.59
N ALA A 121 -19.67 -6.37 -8.41
CA ALA A 121 -18.62 -6.26 -9.43
C ALA A 121 -18.79 -5.04 -10.37
N GLY A 122 -20.02 -4.70 -10.75
CA GLY A 122 -20.29 -3.52 -11.57
C GLY A 122 -20.08 -2.18 -10.84
N GLU A 123 -20.31 -2.15 -9.52
CA GLU A 123 -20.09 -0.96 -8.69
C GLU A 123 -18.60 -0.67 -8.51
N LEU A 124 -17.76 -1.71 -8.45
CA LEU A 124 -16.31 -1.56 -8.38
C LEU A 124 -15.71 -0.85 -9.61
N ILE A 125 -16.41 -0.89 -10.76
CA ILE A 125 -16.04 -0.17 -11.98
C ILE A 125 -16.58 1.26 -11.93
N THR A 126 -17.87 1.41 -11.67
CA THR A 126 -18.60 2.68 -11.80
C THR A 126 -18.35 3.63 -10.63
N GLN A 127 -18.17 3.11 -9.42
CA GLN A 127 -17.98 3.85 -8.17
C GLN A 127 -16.56 3.67 -7.60
N ARG A 128 -15.56 3.47 -8.48
CA ARG A 128 -14.18 3.22 -8.07
C ARG A 128 -13.61 4.27 -7.12
N GLU A 129 -13.97 5.54 -7.28
CA GLU A 129 -13.50 6.62 -6.40
C GLU A 129 -14.01 6.45 -4.96
N ILE A 130 -15.29 6.10 -4.79
CA ILE A 130 -15.89 5.85 -3.48
C ILE A 130 -15.18 4.66 -2.81
N VAL A 131 -14.96 3.58 -3.55
CA VAL A 131 -14.24 2.40 -3.06
C VAL A 131 -12.80 2.76 -2.68
N SER A 132 -12.10 3.54 -3.52
CA SER A 132 -10.72 3.97 -3.26
C SER A 132 -10.62 4.81 -1.98
N ASN A 133 -11.53 5.76 -1.79
CA ASN A 133 -11.57 6.61 -0.59
C ASN A 133 -11.84 5.76 0.65
N ARG A 134 -12.78 4.81 0.57
CA ARG A 134 -13.08 3.93 1.70
C ARG A 134 -11.91 3.05 2.09
N VAL A 135 -11.24 2.45 1.11
CA VAL A 135 -10.00 1.67 1.35
C VAL A 135 -8.92 2.58 1.94
N SER A 136 -8.79 3.82 1.47
CA SER A 136 -7.80 4.76 1.97
C SER A 136 -8.00 5.08 3.45
N GLU A 137 -9.23 5.38 3.87
CA GLU A 137 -9.60 5.65 5.27
C GLU A 137 -9.26 4.46 6.17
N ASP A 138 -9.82 3.28 5.85
CA ASP A 138 -9.69 2.07 6.68
C ASP A 138 -8.22 1.58 6.74
N LEU A 139 -7.46 1.72 5.64
CA LEU A 139 -6.06 1.32 5.60
C LEU A 139 -5.15 2.30 6.34
N THR A 140 -5.44 3.61 6.27
CA THR A 140 -4.68 4.65 6.98
C THR A 140 -4.83 4.51 8.49
N GLU A 141 -6.06 4.27 8.98
CA GLU A 141 -6.32 4.02 10.39
C GLU A 141 -5.52 2.82 10.91
N ARG A 142 -5.55 1.70 10.18
CA ARG A 142 -4.82 0.49 10.56
C ARG A 142 -3.30 0.66 10.48
N ALA A 143 -2.79 1.33 9.46
CA ALA A 143 -1.36 1.57 9.31
C ALA A 143 -0.79 2.47 10.42
N ALA A 144 -1.58 3.45 10.90
CA ALA A 144 -1.20 4.33 11.98
C ALA A 144 -0.90 3.56 13.28
N HIS A 145 -1.62 2.47 13.58
CA HIS A 145 -1.33 1.62 14.74
C HIS A 145 0.05 0.96 14.71
N PHE A 146 0.63 0.78 13.52
CA PHE A 146 1.97 0.23 13.34
C PHE A 146 3.05 1.31 13.18
N GLY A 147 2.70 2.59 13.33
CA GLY A 147 3.65 3.71 13.15
C GLY A 147 4.05 3.93 11.70
N ILE A 148 3.17 3.59 10.75
CA ILE A 148 3.38 3.76 9.31
C ILE A 148 2.40 4.82 8.80
N VAL A 149 2.91 5.79 8.04
CA VAL A 149 2.09 6.80 7.35
C VAL A 149 1.91 6.36 5.89
N LEU A 150 0.68 6.47 5.41
CA LEU A 150 0.33 6.29 4.01
C LEU A 150 0.11 7.68 3.41
N ASP A 151 1.00 8.10 2.51
CA ASP A 151 0.91 9.43 1.89
C ASP A 151 -0.06 9.43 0.70
N ASP A 152 -0.18 8.31 0.00
CA ASP A 152 -1.10 8.13 -1.12
C ASP A 152 -1.46 6.65 -1.31
N ILE A 153 -2.72 6.39 -1.68
CA ILE A 153 -3.26 5.05 -1.91
C ILE A 153 -4.09 5.10 -3.20
N SER A 154 -3.73 4.24 -4.15
CA SER A 154 -4.37 4.21 -5.46
C SER A 154 -4.66 2.78 -5.89
N LEU A 155 -5.93 2.51 -6.22
CA LEU A 155 -6.30 1.31 -6.97
C LEU A 155 -5.72 1.48 -8.38
N THR A 156 -4.88 0.58 -8.88
CA THR A 156 -4.24 0.73 -10.21
C THR A 156 -4.88 -0.18 -11.25
N HIS A 157 -4.83 -1.50 -11.00
CA HIS A 157 -5.36 -2.52 -11.88
C HIS A 157 -6.57 -3.17 -11.23
N LEU A 158 -7.67 -3.32 -11.98
CA LEU A 158 -8.87 -4.01 -11.54
C LEU A 158 -9.37 -4.88 -12.69
N SER A 159 -9.38 -6.19 -12.47
CA SER A 159 -9.81 -7.18 -13.46
C SER A 159 -10.74 -8.20 -12.84
N PHE A 160 -11.75 -8.60 -13.61
CA PHE A 160 -12.74 -9.59 -13.22
C PHE A 160 -12.44 -10.95 -13.86
N GLY A 161 -13.06 -11.99 -13.35
CA GLY A 161 -13.07 -13.31 -14.00
C GLY A 161 -13.53 -13.22 -15.46
N ARG A 162 -12.96 -14.08 -16.32
CA ARG A 162 -13.22 -14.07 -17.77
C ARG A 162 -14.72 -14.17 -18.12
N GLU A 163 -15.44 -14.97 -17.35
CA GLU A 163 -16.88 -15.22 -17.52
C GLU A 163 -17.70 -13.95 -17.32
N PHE A 164 -17.37 -13.14 -16.29
CA PHE A 164 -18.03 -11.87 -16.02
C PHE A 164 -17.76 -10.85 -17.13
N THR A 165 -16.50 -10.70 -17.54
CA THR A 165 -16.12 -9.78 -18.62
C THR A 165 -16.86 -10.13 -19.92
N ALA A 166 -16.90 -11.41 -20.29
CA ALA A 166 -17.64 -11.87 -21.46
C ALA A 166 -19.15 -11.60 -21.34
N ALA A 167 -19.74 -11.83 -20.16
CA ALA A 167 -21.16 -11.56 -19.92
C ALA A 167 -21.49 -10.05 -20.01
N VAL A 168 -20.62 -9.18 -19.52
CA VAL A 168 -20.78 -7.71 -19.64
C VAL A 168 -20.67 -7.27 -21.09
N GLU A 169 -19.68 -7.75 -21.83
CA GLU A 169 -19.53 -7.46 -23.26
C GLU A 169 -20.76 -7.91 -24.06
N MET A 170 -21.26 -9.13 -23.84
CA MET A 170 -22.47 -9.63 -24.49
C MET A 170 -23.70 -8.78 -24.17
N LYS A 171 -23.86 -8.34 -22.91
CA LYS A 171 -24.95 -7.44 -22.51
C LYS A 171 -24.85 -6.08 -23.21
N GLN A 172 -23.65 -5.52 -23.33
CA GLN A 172 -23.42 -4.26 -24.04
C GLN A 172 -23.76 -4.37 -25.53
N VAL A 173 -23.34 -5.44 -26.19
CA VAL A 173 -23.67 -5.69 -27.60
C VAL A 173 -25.19 -5.82 -27.78
N ALA A 174 -25.85 -6.62 -26.95
CA ALA A 174 -27.30 -6.78 -27.02
C ALA A 174 -28.07 -5.48 -26.78
N GLN A 175 -27.61 -4.63 -25.84
CA GLN A 175 -28.19 -3.30 -25.62
C GLN A 175 -28.01 -2.38 -26.83
N GLN A 176 -26.81 -2.35 -27.43
CA GLN A 176 -26.54 -1.55 -28.62
C GLN A 176 -27.38 -1.99 -29.82
N ASP A 177 -27.54 -3.30 -30.03
CA ASP A 177 -28.36 -3.82 -31.13
C ASP A 177 -29.84 -3.52 -30.92
N ALA A 178 -30.33 -3.56 -29.67
CA ALA A 178 -31.69 -3.14 -29.34
C ALA A 178 -31.91 -1.64 -29.57
N GLU A 179 -30.96 -0.78 -29.21
CA GLU A 179 -31.03 0.67 -29.47
C GLU A 179 -31.03 0.97 -30.98
N ARG A 180 -30.17 0.30 -31.75
CA ARG A 180 -30.15 0.41 -33.22
C ARG A 180 -31.48 -0.03 -33.83
N ALA A 181 -32.04 -1.15 -33.38
CA ALA A 181 -33.32 -1.65 -33.86
C ALA A 181 -34.45 -0.64 -33.58
N ARG A 182 -34.49 -0.05 -32.38
CA ARG A 182 -35.47 1.01 -32.04
C ARG A 182 -35.33 2.23 -32.95
N PHE A 183 -34.11 2.70 -33.20
CA PHE A 183 -33.86 3.84 -34.07
C PHE A 183 -34.28 3.60 -35.53
N ILE A 184 -34.11 2.37 -36.03
CA ILE A 184 -34.57 1.98 -37.38
C ILE A 184 -36.10 2.04 -37.45
N VAL A 185 -36.80 1.53 -36.43
CA VAL A 185 -38.27 1.55 -36.38
C VAL A 185 -38.78 2.98 -36.31
N GLU A 186 -38.21 3.83 -35.45
CA GLU A 186 -38.60 5.23 -35.30
C GLU A 186 -38.39 6.02 -36.61
N LYS A 187 -37.26 5.83 -37.30
CA LYS A 187 -37.05 6.42 -38.63
C LYS A 187 -38.09 5.96 -39.65
N ALA A 188 -38.48 4.70 -39.63
CA ALA A 188 -39.49 4.16 -40.55
C ALA A 188 -40.88 4.75 -40.29
N GLU A 189 -41.23 5.06 -39.04
CA GLU A 189 -42.48 5.74 -38.68
C GLU A 189 -42.47 7.21 -39.07
N HIS A 190 -41.36 7.92 -38.87
CA HIS A 190 -41.22 9.32 -39.26
C HIS A 190 -41.34 9.56 -40.77
N MET A 191 -40.86 8.64 -41.61
CA MET A 191 -40.99 8.75 -43.07
C MET A 191 -42.40 8.44 -43.62
N LYS A 192 -43.28 7.84 -42.81
CA LYS A 192 -44.66 7.49 -43.21
C LYS A 192 -45.69 8.59 -42.92
N LYS A 193 -45.32 9.62 -42.14
CA LYS A 193 -46.11 10.84 -41.92
C LYS A 193 -45.74 11.89 -42.97
#